data_AF-A0A1Z8W2H5-F1
#
_entry.id   AF-A0A1Z8W2H5-F1
#
_cell.length_a   1.000
_cell.length_b   1.000
_cell.length_c   1.000
_cell.angle_alpha   90.00
_cell.angle_beta   90.00
_cell.angle_gamma   90.00
#
_symmetry.space_group_name_H-M   'P 1'
#
loop_
_entity.id
_entity.type
_entity.pdbx_description
1 polymer ?
#
loop_
_entity_poly.entity_id
_entity_poly.type
_entity_poly.pdbx_seq_one_letter_code
_entity_poly.pdbx_strand_id
1 'polypeptide(L)'
;MIFWTGYGIFAFLIPVAAFLIVFLIGGGDGTDTSDWLFFFPLLLSSLGCWFLGKRLNSRKGKILIDPDTGEEVLLRTSHSFWFIKLEYWGVVYGILSLIFLYDALTT
;
A
#
# COMPACT_ATOMS: atom_id res chain seq x y z
N MET A 1 -20.76 3.90 3.48
CA MET A 1 -19.42 4.37 3.92
C MET A 1 -18.40 3.47 3.26
N ILE A 2 -17.49 4.02 2.48
CA ILE A 2 -16.45 3.27 1.79
C ILE A 2 -15.21 3.28 2.69
N PHE A 3 -14.54 2.15 2.87
CA PHE A 3 -13.38 2.02 3.78
C PHE A 3 -12.10 2.70 3.26
N TRP A 4 -12.17 3.46 2.17
CA TRP A 4 -11.01 4.11 1.56
C TRP A 4 -11.33 5.52 1.07
N THR A 5 -10.28 6.36 1.02
CA THR A 5 -10.35 7.74 0.54
C THR A 5 -9.37 7.94 -0.61
N GLY A 6 -9.86 8.48 -1.74
CA GLY A 6 -9.06 8.76 -2.94
C GLY A 6 -8.24 7.54 -3.40
N TYR A 7 -6.94 7.72 -3.55
CA TYR A 7 -5.99 6.67 -3.95
C TYR A 7 -5.65 5.64 -2.85
N GLY A 8 -6.36 5.65 -1.72
CA GLY A 8 -6.18 4.66 -0.66
C GLY A 8 -6.38 3.22 -1.15
N ILE A 9 -7.22 2.99 -2.16
CA ILE A 9 -7.47 1.68 -2.76
C ILE A 9 -6.20 0.97 -3.27
N PHE A 10 -5.12 1.70 -3.55
CA PHE A 10 -3.84 1.11 -3.92
C PHE A 10 -3.21 0.26 -2.81
N ALA A 11 -3.56 0.50 -1.54
CA ALA A 11 -3.16 -0.37 -0.45
C ALA A 11 -3.61 -1.82 -0.67
N PHE A 12 -4.74 -2.03 -1.38
CA PHE A 12 -5.25 -3.34 -1.75
C PHE A 12 -4.81 -3.78 -3.15
N LEU A 13 -4.84 -2.88 -4.14
CA LEU A 13 -4.53 -3.26 -5.53
C LEU A 13 -3.06 -3.61 -5.75
N ILE A 14 -2.13 -2.95 -5.06
CA ILE A 14 -0.69 -3.21 -5.21
C ILE A 14 -0.34 -4.66 -4.81
N PRO A 15 -0.72 -5.18 -3.62
CA PRO A 15 -0.43 -6.56 -3.27
C PRO A 15 -1.12 -7.59 -4.13
N VAL A 16 -2.34 -7.34 -4.59
CA VAL A 16 -3.01 -8.23 -5.55
C VAL A 16 -2.22 -8.29 -6.86
N ALA A 17 -1.84 -7.14 -7.42
CA ALA A 17 -1.06 -7.10 -8.65
C ALA A 17 0.33 -7.72 -8.48
N ALA A 18 1.02 -7.44 -7.38
CA ALA A 18 2.33 -8.01 -7.08
C ALA A 18 2.27 -9.54 -6.96
N PHE A 19 1.22 -10.06 -6.30
CA PHE A 19 1.02 -11.51 -6.17
C PHE A 19 0.79 -12.16 -7.53
N LEU A 20 -0.09 -11.58 -8.35
CA LEU A 20 -0.34 -12.08 -9.71
C LEU A 20 0.94 -12.09 -10.56
N ILE A 21 1.75 -11.03 -10.50
CA ILE A 21 3.01 -10.95 -11.25
C ILE A 21 3.96 -12.08 -10.81
N VAL A 22 4.19 -12.25 -9.51
CA VAL A 22 5.10 -13.29 -9.01
C VAL A 22 4.55 -14.68 -9.31
N PHE A 23 3.25 -14.90 -9.16
CA PHE A 23 2.60 -16.17 -9.46
C PHE A 23 2.77 -16.57 -10.94
N LEU A 24 2.57 -15.62 -11.86
CA LEU A 24 2.72 -15.85 -13.30
C LEU A 24 4.17 -16.11 -13.72
N ILE A 25 5.14 -15.45 -13.06
CA ILE A 25 6.57 -15.63 -13.36
C ILE A 25 7.11 -16.92 -12.73
N GLY A 26 6.64 -17.27 -11.52
CA GLY A 26 7.12 -18.38 -10.71
C GLY A 26 6.69 -19.76 -11.16
N GLY A 27 5.98 -19.88 -12.30
CA GLY A 27 5.70 -21.18 -12.91
C GLY A 27 4.35 -21.82 -12.57
N GLY A 28 3.56 -21.23 -11.65
CA GLY A 28 2.12 -21.51 -11.48
C GLY A 28 1.68 -22.99 -11.42
N ASP A 29 2.59 -23.92 -11.17
CA ASP A 29 2.36 -25.37 -11.14
C ASP A 29 1.74 -25.82 -9.82
N GLY A 30 1.69 -24.95 -8.81
CA GLY A 30 0.89 -25.10 -7.60
C GLY A 30 1.34 -26.23 -6.68
N THR A 31 2.45 -26.89 -7.00
CA THR A 31 2.96 -28.06 -6.29
C THR A 31 3.94 -27.70 -5.17
N ASP A 32 4.61 -26.54 -5.25
CA ASP A 32 5.46 -26.02 -4.20
C ASP A 32 4.97 -24.64 -3.76
N THR A 33 4.16 -24.59 -2.69
CA THR A 33 3.88 -23.34 -1.96
C THR A 33 5.13 -22.94 -1.18
N SER A 34 6.14 -22.48 -1.90
CA SER A 34 7.35 -21.94 -1.31
C SER A 34 7.04 -20.61 -0.64
N ASP A 35 7.50 -20.39 0.59
CA ASP A 35 7.30 -19.12 1.32
C ASP A 35 7.81 -17.89 0.56
N TRP A 36 8.72 -18.12 -0.40
CA TRP A 36 9.15 -17.15 -1.40
C TRP A 36 7.99 -16.54 -2.22
N LEU A 37 6.90 -17.28 -2.44
CA LEU A 37 5.68 -16.83 -3.13
C LEU A 37 4.96 -15.71 -2.37
N PHE A 38 5.11 -15.64 -1.05
CA PHE A 38 4.57 -14.53 -0.24
C PHE A 38 5.60 -13.44 0.00
N PHE A 39 6.88 -13.79 0.15
CA PHE A 39 7.96 -12.84 0.36
C PHE A 39 8.02 -11.76 -0.74
N PHE A 40 8.15 -12.17 -2.01
CA PHE A 40 8.39 -11.23 -3.12
C PHE A 40 7.21 -10.28 -3.38
N PRO A 41 5.94 -10.75 -3.41
CA PRO A 41 4.80 -9.84 -3.56
C PRO A 41 4.68 -8.84 -2.43
N LEU A 42 4.89 -9.27 -1.18
CA LEU A 42 4.80 -8.39 -0.02
C LEU A 42 5.93 -7.36 0.00
N LEU A 43 7.15 -7.75 -0.41
CA LEU A 43 8.26 -6.81 -0.57
C LEU A 43 7.94 -5.75 -1.62
N LEU A 44 7.45 -6.15 -2.79
CA LEU A 44 7.07 -5.22 -3.86
C LEU A 44 5.94 -4.29 -3.40
N SER A 45 5.00 -4.82 -2.62
CA SER A 45 3.88 -4.06 -2.06
C SER A 45 4.30 -3.06 -1.00
N SER A 46 5.26 -3.43 -0.16
CA SER A 46 5.89 -2.55 0.83
C SER A 46 6.47 -1.32 0.16
N LEU A 47 7.33 -1.54 -0.84
CA LEU A 47 7.97 -0.46 -1.60
C LEU A 47 6.91 0.38 -2.34
N GLY A 48 6.00 -0.27 -3.05
CA GLY A 48 4.94 0.40 -3.81
C GLY A 48 4.07 1.32 -2.95
N CYS A 49 3.55 0.80 -1.82
CA CYS A 49 2.72 1.58 -0.91
C CYS A 49 3.50 2.70 -0.22
N TRP A 50 4.75 2.47 0.18
CA TRP A 50 5.59 3.49 0.82
C TRP A 50 5.86 4.67 -0.11
N PHE A 51 6.38 4.41 -1.31
CA PHE A 51 6.72 5.47 -2.26
C PHE A 51 5.50 6.18 -2.80
N LEU A 52 4.45 5.44 -3.17
CA LEU A 52 3.21 6.01 -3.68
C LEU A 52 2.47 6.80 -2.59
N GLY A 53 2.38 6.23 -1.39
CA GLY A 53 1.78 6.88 -0.23
C GLY A 53 2.48 8.17 0.13
N LYS A 54 3.82 8.16 0.27
CA LYS A 54 4.58 9.39 0.49
C LYS A 54 4.33 10.40 -0.61
N ARG A 55 4.42 10.02 -1.89
CA ARG A 55 4.22 10.96 -3.01
C ARG A 55 2.82 11.59 -3.02
N LEU A 56 1.79 10.81 -2.75
CA LEU A 56 0.39 11.27 -2.80
C LEU A 56 0.01 12.07 -1.55
N ASN A 57 0.45 11.65 -0.36
CA ASN A 57 0.13 12.31 0.91
C ASN A 57 1.07 13.47 1.28
N SER A 58 2.13 13.71 0.49
CA SER A 58 3.03 14.88 0.64
C SER A 58 2.55 16.13 -0.09
N ARG A 59 1.45 16.06 -0.86
CA ARG A 59 0.89 17.25 -1.53
C ARG A 59 0.47 18.27 -0.47
N LYS A 60 1.01 19.49 -0.58
CA LYS A 60 0.66 20.61 0.32
C LYS A 60 -0.85 20.86 0.24
N GLY A 61 -1.49 21.02 1.39
CA GLY A 61 -2.90 21.36 1.46
C GLY A 61 -3.18 22.67 0.74
N LYS A 62 -4.33 22.76 0.06
CA LYS A 62 -4.79 24.02 -0.53
C LYS A 62 -5.55 24.79 0.53
N ILE A 63 -5.20 26.05 0.73
CA ILE A 63 -6.01 26.97 1.52
C ILE A 63 -7.15 27.41 0.60
N LEU A 64 -8.39 27.10 0.99
CA LEU A 64 -9.58 27.65 0.35
C LEU A 64 -10.17 28.68 1.30
N ILE A 65 -10.62 29.81 0.77
CA ILE A 65 -11.36 30.82 1.53
C ILE A 65 -12.84 30.53 1.30
N ASP A 66 -13.58 30.35 2.39
CA ASP A 66 -15.03 30.23 2.34
C ASP A 66 -15.62 31.62 1.97
N PRO A 67 -16.35 31.76 0.85
CA PRO A 67 -16.85 33.04 0.39
C PRO A 67 -17.94 33.64 1.29
N ASP A 68 -18.62 32.84 2.12
CA ASP A 68 -19.72 33.29 2.98
C ASP A 68 -19.22 33.75 4.37
N THR A 69 -18.17 33.11 4.88
CA THR A 69 -17.63 33.39 6.23
C THR A 69 -16.26 34.08 6.22
N GLY A 70 -15.56 34.05 5.09
CA GLY A 70 -14.18 34.52 4.98
C GLY A 70 -13.14 33.62 5.67
N GLU A 71 -13.54 32.45 6.16
CA GLU A 71 -12.65 31.54 6.87
C GLU A 71 -11.69 30.80 5.93
N GLU A 72 -10.44 30.65 6.36
CA GLU A 72 -9.42 29.85 5.66
C GLU A 72 -9.53 28.37 6.06
N VAL A 73 -9.97 27.53 5.12
CA VAL A 73 -10.02 26.07 5.30
C VAL A 73 -8.83 25.44 4.60
N LEU A 74 -7.95 24.80 5.37
CA LEU A 74 -6.83 24.03 4.84
C LEU A 74 -7.29 22.63 4.39
N LEU A 75 -7.54 22.49 3.10
CA LEU A 75 -7.91 21.21 2.48
C LEU A 75 -6.66 20.38 2.21
N ARG A 76 -6.41 19.40 3.10
CA ARG A 76 -5.38 18.37 2.91
C ARG A 76 -6.01 17.12 2.30
N THR A 77 -5.63 16.79 1.08
CA THR A 77 -5.97 15.49 0.49
C THR A 77 -5.27 14.38 1.27
N SER A 78 -6.04 13.44 1.82
CA SER A 78 -5.51 12.23 2.44
C SER A 78 -5.95 11.01 1.65
N HIS A 79 -5.00 10.11 1.39
CA HIS A 79 -5.23 8.84 0.71
C HIS A 79 -5.00 7.72 1.71
N SER A 80 -6.09 7.13 2.17
CA SER A 80 -6.11 6.13 3.23
C SER A 80 -7.01 4.96 2.90
N PHE A 81 -6.66 3.79 3.42
CA PHE A 81 -7.41 2.55 3.38
C PHE A 81 -7.56 2.06 4.81
N TRP A 82 -8.79 1.79 5.24
CA TRP A 82 -9.15 1.52 6.63
C TRP A 82 -8.62 2.56 7.60
N PHE A 83 -8.75 3.85 7.23
CA PHE A 83 -8.25 4.99 8.02
C PHE A 83 -6.72 5.05 8.20
N ILE A 84 -5.98 4.10 7.63
CA ILE A 84 -4.52 4.05 7.63
C ILE A 84 -4.02 4.67 6.32
N LYS A 85 -3.11 5.65 6.41
CA LYS A 85 -2.50 6.28 5.22
C LYS A 85 -1.74 5.25 4.39
N LEU A 86 -1.76 5.42 3.07
CA LEU A 86 -1.13 4.49 2.14
C LEU A 86 0.35 4.20 2.44
N GLU A 87 1.13 5.18 2.92
CA GLU A 87 2.54 4.95 3.29
C GLU A 87 2.71 3.97 4.46
N TYR A 88 1.77 3.91 5.40
CA TYR A 88 1.84 2.99 6.54
C TYR A 88 1.49 1.56 6.15
N TRP A 89 0.67 1.36 5.11
CA TRP A 89 0.51 0.04 4.50
C TRP A 89 1.83 -0.50 3.94
N GLY A 90 2.72 0.38 3.49
CA GLY A 90 4.09 0.00 3.12
C GLY A 90 4.84 -0.67 4.29
N VAL A 91 4.76 -0.08 5.50
CA VAL A 91 5.39 -0.66 6.70
C VAL A 91 4.74 -1.99 7.08
N VAL A 92 3.41 -2.09 7.02
CA VAL A 92 2.67 -3.33 7.30
C VAL A 92 3.14 -4.46 6.36
N TYR A 93 3.18 -4.22 5.06
CA TYR A 93 3.66 -5.21 4.10
C TYR A 93 5.16 -5.50 4.25
N GLY A 94 5.96 -4.53 4.67
CA GLY A 94 7.37 -4.72 4.98
C GLY A 94 7.58 -5.70 6.14
N ILE A 95 6.82 -5.54 7.24
CA ILE A 95 6.89 -6.45 8.38
C ILE A 95 6.45 -7.85 7.97
N LEU A 96 5.33 -7.98 7.25
CA LEU A 96 4.85 -9.28 6.76
C LEU A 96 5.88 -9.94 5.84
N SER A 97 6.49 -9.17 4.93
CA SER A 97 7.57 -9.67 4.05
C SER A 97 8.75 -10.22 4.85
N LEU A 98 9.19 -9.55 5.92
CA LEU A 98 10.28 -10.05 6.75
C LEU A 98 9.93 -11.34 7.50
N ILE A 99 8.67 -11.53 7.90
CA ILE A 99 8.21 -12.77 8.53
C ILE A 99 8.34 -13.93 7.52
N PHE A 100 7.79 -13.77 6.32
CA PHE A 100 7.89 -14.81 5.29
C PHE A 100 9.33 -15.03 4.80
N LEU A 101 10.19 -14.01 4.84
CA LEU A 101 11.61 -14.19 4.55
C LEU A 101 12.27 -15.12 5.58
N TYR A 102 11.96 -14.94 6.87
CA TYR A 102 12.49 -15.77 7.92
C TYR A 102 12.05 -17.23 7.77
N ASP A 103 10.75 -17.45 7.51
CA ASP A 103 10.20 -18.79 7.28
C ASP A 103 10.85 -19.45 6.05
N ALA A 104 10.99 -18.70 4.94
CA ALA A 104 11.63 -19.16 3.71
C ALA A 104 13.12 -19.53 3.84
N LEU A 105 13.81 -19.02 4.87
CA LEU A 105 15.22 -19.29 5.13
C LEU A 105 15.44 -20.41 6.15
N THR A 106 14.41 -20.78 6.90
CA THR A 106 14.49 -21.77 8.00
C THR A 106 13.84 -23.11 7.65
N THR A 107 13.13 -23.16 6.52
CA THR A 107 12.48 -24.36 5.97
C THR A 107 13.26 -24.90 4.79
#